data_AF-A0A645H9N3-F1
#
_entry.id   AF-A0A645H9N3-F1
#
_cell.length_a   1.000
_cell.length_b   1.000
_cell.length_c   1.000
_cell.angle_alpha   90.00
_cell.angle_beta   90.00
_cell.angle_gamma   90.00
#
_symmetry.space_group_name_H-M   'P 1'
#
loop_
_entity.id
_entity.type
_entity.pdbx_description
1 polymer ?
#
loop_
_entity_poly.entity_id
_entity_poly.type
_entity_poly.pdbx_seq_one_letter_code
_entity_poly.pdbx_strand_id
1 'polypeptide(L)'
;MAFRDDIAPEKFEFPQGNDNTKKLCDIIEESSVSVKYYLSTTYLETLRRHKARHMAKGNGFGYEVRPLSGIAGAIVCGGMGRERNLIVDDRLTDFTPVTHIKGEVNREGIRKMTPREWARLQGFPDTYILPLADTHLYKQLGNSVTVPVISAIAEKIKEVLMNV
;
A
#
# COMPACT_ATOMS: atom_id res chain seq x y z
N MET A 1 12.31 4.23 21.62
CA MET A 1 11.70 3.51 22.77
C MET A 1 12.47 3.93 24.00
N ALA A 2 11.79 4.15 25.13
CA ALA A 2 12.43 4.53 26.38
C ALA A 2 11.81 3.74 27.54
N PHE A 3 12.64 3.34 28.50
CA PHE A 3 12.23 2.77 29.78
C PHE A 3 12.55 3.78 30.88
N ARG A 4 11.81 3.72 31.98
CA ARG A 4 12.13 4.48 33.19
C ARG A 4 13.38 3.85 33.84
N ASP A 5 14.29 4.68 34.36
CA ASP A 5 15.63 4.25 34.77
C ASP A 5 15.65 3.11 35.81
N ASP A 6 14.65 3.02 36.67
CA ASP A 6 14.51 2.00 37.72
C ASP A 6 14.03 0.62 37.22
N ILE A 7 13.50 0.55 35.99
CA ILE A 7 13.03 -0.68 35.34
C ILE A 7 13.74 -0.94 34.00
N ALA A 8 14.71 -0.09 33.65
CA ALA A 8 15.40 -0.16 32.38
C ALA A 8 16.31 -1.40 32.35
N PRO A 9 16.27 -2.20 31.27
CA PRO A 9 17.22 -3.29 31.10
C PRO A 9 18.61 -2.72 30.81
N GLU A 10 19.68 -3.46 31.11
CA GLU A 10 21.04 -3.07 30.72
C GLU A 10 21.18 -2.86 29.21
N LYS A 11 20.44 -3.66 28.42
CA LYS A 11 20.39 -3.56 26.97
C LYS A 11 19.00 -3.90 26.45
N PHE A 12 18.53 -3.12 25.49
CA PHE A 12 17.33 -3.44 24.71
C PHE A 12 17.72 -3.85 23.28
N GLU A 13 17.30 -5.05 22.87
CA GLU A 13 17.52 -5.53 21.51
C GLU A 13 16.24 -5.40 20.67
N PHE A 14 16.31 -4.61 19.60
CA PHE A 14 15.21 -4.48 18.66
C PHE A 14 15.00 -5.78 17.87
N PRO A 15 13.74 -6.09 17.50
CA PRO A 15 13.48 -7.24 16.65
C PRO A 15 14.16 -7.08 15.28
N GLN A 16 14.67 -8.18 14.74
CA GLN A 16 15.23 -8.22 13.39
C GLN A 16 14.21 -8.81 12.42
N GLY A 17 13.99 -8.13 11.30
CA GLY A 17 13.16 -8.66 10.21
C GLY A 17 13.92 -9.72 9.42
N ASN A 18 13.27 -10.86 9.16
CA ASN A 18 13.88 -11.99 8.45
C ASN A 18 13.05 -12.48 7.23
N ASP A 19 11.83 -11.99 7.04
CA ASP A 19 10.98 -12.37 5.90
C ASP A 19 11.01 -11.33 4.78
N ASN A 20 11.72 -11.66 3.70
CA ASN A 20 11.76 -10.87 2.46
C ASN A 20 11.06 -11.62 1.29
N THR A 21 10.32 -12.67 1.60
CA THR A 21 9.69 -13.54 0.60
C THR A 21 8.42 -12.91 0.04
N LYS A 22 7.68 -12.16 0.86
CA LYS A 22 6.38 -11.56 0.50
C LYS A 22 6.48 -10.60 -0.68
N LYS A 23 5.61 -10.80 -1.66
CA LYS A 23 5.49 -10.00 -2.89
C LYS A 23 4.09 -9.40 -3.01
N LEU A 24 3.92 -8.51 -4.00
CA LEU A 24 2.62 -7.91 -4.31
C LEU A 24 1.55 -8.96 -4.66
N CYS A 25 1.92 -10.06 -5.33
CA CYS A 25 0.99 -11.14 -5.63
C CYS A 25 0.35 -11.80 -4.39
N ASP A 26 0.99 -11.70 -3.22
CA ASP A 26 0.50 -12.30 -1.98
C ASP A 26 -0.58 -11.45 -1.30
N ILE A 27 -0.78 -10.21 -1.74
CA ILE A 27 -1.71 -9.26 -1.10
C ILE A 27 -2.85 -8.79 -2.00
N ILE A 28 -2.79 -9.09 -3.31
CA ILE A 28 -3.86 -8.73 -4.24
C ILE A 28 -5.11 -9.57 -4.02
N GLU A 29 -6.28 -9.06 -4.42
CA GLU A 29 -7.51 -9.86 -4.42
C GLU A 29 -7.42 -11.04 -5.38
N GLU A 30 -7.97 -12.19 -4.96
CA GLU A 30 -7.99 -13.44 -5.75
C GLU A 30 -8.87 -13.33 -7.00
N SER A 31 -9.98 -12.58 -6.89
CA SER A 31 -10.94 -12.34 -7.97
C SER A 31 -10.79 -10.95 -8.58
N SER A 32 -11.42 -10.73 -9.74
CA SER A 32 -11.45 -9.40 -10.36
C SER A 32 -12.14 -8.38 -9.45
N VAL A 33 -11.56 -7.20 -9.37
CA VAL A 33 -12.09 -6.10 -8.55
C VAL A 33 -13.01 -5.21 -9.37
N SER A 34 -13.84 -4.43 -8.67
CA SER A 34 -14.71 -3.45 -9.31
C SER A 34 -13.95 -2.50 -10.24
N VAL A 35 -14.55 -2.22 -11.40
CA VAL A 35 -14.05 -1.29 -12.43
C VAL A 35 -13.68 0.09 -11.88
N LYS A 36 -14.25 0.54 -10.75
CA LYS A 36 -13.91 1.81 -10.08
C LYS A 36 -12.44 1.93 -9.64
N TYR A 37 -11.72 0.81 -9.54
CA TYR A 37 -10.30 0.80 -9.19
C TYR A 37 -9.38 0.95 -10.41
N TYR A 38 -9.90 0.72 -11.61
CA TYR A 38 -9.15 0.87 -12.85
C TYR A 38 -9.08 2.35 -13.23
N LEU A 39 -7.92 2.77 -13.73
CA LEU A 39 -7.69 4.16 -14.09
C LEU A 39 -8.45 4.49 -15.38
N SER A 40 -8.92 5.73 -15.51
CA SER A 40 -9.37 6.19 -16.82
C SER A 40 -8.18 6.44 -17.75
N THR A 41 -8.39 6.32 -19.06
CA THR A 41 -7.42 6.67 -20.11
C THR A 41 -6.90 8.10 -19.91
N THR A 42 -7.81 9.05 -19.70
CA THR A 42 -7.47 10.46 -19.42
C THR A 42 -6.54 10.64 -18.21
N TYR A 43 -6.80 9.90 -17.12
CA TYR A 43 -5.98 10.01 -15.91
C TYR A 43 -4.61 9.38 -16.14
N LEU A 44 -4.56 8.20 -16.77
CA LEU A 44 -3.32 7.52 -17.12
C LEU A 44 -2.42 8.37 -18.04
N GLU A 45 -2.99 9.02 -19.05
CA GLU A 45 -2.27 9.98 -19.90
C GLU A 45 -1.70 11.15 -19.11
N THR A 46 -2.45 11.64 -18.13
CA THR A 46 -1.99 12.72 -17.24
C THR A 46 -0.78 12.28 -16.41
N LEU A 47 -0.79 11.05 -15.90
CA LEU A 47 0.35 10.46 -15.19
C LEU A 47 1.57 10.28 -16.11
N ARG A 48 1.37 9.81 -17.35
CA ARG A 48 2.40 9.71 -18.39
C ARG A 48 3.06 11.05 -18.69
N ARG A 49 2.25 12.08 -18.97
CA ARG A 49 2.74 13.45 -19.21
C ARG A 49 3.45 14.02 -17.99
N HIS A 50 2.95 13.77 -16.78
CA HIS A 50 3.61 14.21 -15.55
C HIS A 50 5.01 13.58 -15.40
N LYS A 51 5.12 12.25 -15.55
CA LYS A 51 6.40 11.54 -15.47
C LYS A 51 7.40 12.03 -16.52
N ALA A 52 6.96 12.20 -17.77
CA ALA A 52 7.80 12.72 -18.84
C ALA A 52 8.34 14.14 -18.55
N ARG A 53 7.48 15.05 -18.04
CA ARG A 53 7.90 16.40 -17.64
C ARG A 53 8.93 16.40 -16.52
N HIS A 54 8.83 15.49 -15.55
CA HIS A 54 9.81 15.39 -14.46
C HIS A 54 11.12 14.79 -14.94
N MET A 55 11.09 13.75 -15.78
CA MET A 55 12.27 13.18 -16.41
C MET A 55 13.05 14.22 -17.24
N ALA A 56 12.35 15.03 -18.03
CA ALA A 56 12.96 16.10 -18.83
C ALA A 56 13.68 17.16 -17.98
N LYS A 57 13.29 17.31 -16.70
CA LYS A 57 13.93 18.19 -15.72
C LYS A 57 15.04 17.51 -14.91
N GLY A 58 15.41 16.27 -15.25
CA GLY A 58 16.39 15.47 -14.51
C GLY A 58 15.88 14.90 -13.19
N ASN A 59 14.56 14.86 -12.97
CA ASN A 59 13.96 14.34 -11.73
C ASN A 59 13.35 12.95 -11.91
N GLY A 60 13.40 12.12 -10.86
CA GLY A 60 12.83 10.77 -10.84
C GLY A 60 11.36 10.66 -10.40
N PHE A 61 10.60 11.76 -10.40
CA PHE A 61 9.21 11.76 -9.91
C PHE A 61 8.20 11.26 -10.95
N GLY A 62 7.17 10.56 -10.48
CA GLY A 62 6.04 10.13 -11.30
C GLY A 62 5.38 8.86 -10.78
N TYR A 63 4.42 8.38 -11.56
CA TYR A 63 3.73 7.12 -11.28
C TYR A 63 4.65 5.92 -11.55
N GLU A 64 4.31 4.80 -10.92
CA GLU A 64 5.02 3.53 -11.06
C GLU A 64 4.00 2.39 -11.10
N VAL A 65 4.10 1.58 -12.15
CA VAL A 65 3.37 0.31 -12.28
C VAL A 65 4.35 -0.77 -11.85
N ARG A 66 3.99 -1.51 -10.80
CA ARG A 66 4.86 -2.50 -10.18
C ARG A 66 4.51 -3.90 -10.66
N PRO A 67 5.50 -4.77 -10.92
CA PRO A 67 5.24 -6.17 -11.20
C PRO A 67 4.69 -6.87 -9.96
N LEU A 68 3.75 -7.79 -10.13
CA LEU A 68 3.16 -8.56 -9.01
C LEU A 68 4.19 -9.43 -8.29
N SER A 69 5.25 -9.87 -8.98
CA SER A 69 6.39 -10.59 -8.38
C SER A 69 7.35 -9.68 -7.60
N GLY A 70 7.14 -8.36 -7.64
CA GLY A 70 7.94 -7.37 -6.95
C GLY A 70 7.42 -7.02 -5.55
N ILE A 71 8.04 -6.00 -4.96
CA ILE A 71 7.62 -5.43 -3.67
C ILE A 71 6.88 -4.12 -3.89
N ALA A 72 5.95 -3.81 -2.99
CA ALA A 72 5.32 -2.49 -2.93
C ALA A 72 6.37 -1.40 -2.58
N GLY A 73 6.15 -0.21 -3.10
CA GLY A 73 6.79 1.00 -2.59
C GLY A 73 6.07 1.48 -1.33
N ALA A 74 6.72 2.37 -0.58
CA ALA A 74 6.12 2.96 0.61
C ALA A 74 4.75 3.59 0.29
N ILE A 75 3.73 3.17 1.04
CA ILE A 75 2.42 3.83 1.00
C ILE A 75 2.48 5.09 1.85
N VAL A 76 2.01 6.19 1.28
CA VAL A 76 1.95 7.49 1.94
C VAL A 76 0.59 8.11 1.74
N CYS A 77 0.19 8.99 2.66
CA CYS A 77 -1.00 9.80 2.47
C CYS A 77 -0.86 10.72 1.25
N GLY A 78 -1.81 10.61 0.32
CA GLY A 78 -1.93 11.48 -0.85
C GLY A 78 -1.93 10.73 -2.18
N GLY A 79 -1.74 11.48 -3.27
CA GLY A 79 -1.64 10.92 -4.63
C GLY A 79 -0.41 10.01 -4.80
N MET A 80 0.73 10.43 -4.26
CA MET A 80 2.02 9.77 -4.45
C MET A 80 2.02 8.30 -4.01
N GLY A 81 1.44 7.97 -2.84
CA GLY A 81 1.40 6.59 -2.34
C GLY A 81 0.56 5.66 -3.20
N ARG A 82 -0.49 6.20 -3.85
CA ARG A 82 -1.38 5.45 -4.75
C ARG A 82 -0.77 5.30 -6.15
N GLU A 83 -0.26 6.39 -6.70
CA GLU A 83 0.27 6.44 -8.07
C GLU A 83 1.61 5.70 -8.22
N ARG A 84 2.34 5.46 -7.13
CA ARG A 84 3.60 4.69 -7.13
C ARG A 84 3.43 3.21 -6.79
N ASN A 85 2.20 2.75 -6.61
CA ASN A 85 1.85 1.36 -6.33
C ASN A 85 0.71 0.89 -7.26
N LEU A 86 0.75 1.31 -8.53
CA LEU A 86 -0.19 0.79 -9.52
C LEU A 86 0.21 -0.62 -9.92
N ILE A 87 -0.77 -1.42 -10.32
CA ILE A 87 -0.57 -2.79 -10.79
C ILE A 87 -1.38 -3.02 -12.06
N VAL A 88 -1.00 -4.05 -12.81
CA VAL A 88 -1.75 -4.55 -13.96
C VAL A 88 -2.65 -5.69 -13.49
N ASP A 89 -3.91 -5.65 -13.88
CA ASP A 89 -4.89 -6.69 -13.62
C ASP A 89 -5.70 -6.99 -14.89
N ASP A 90 -5.38 -8.10 -15.54
CA ASP A 90 -5.97 -8.48 -16.82
C ASP A 90 -7.29 -9.26 -16.66
N ARG A 91 -7.77 -9.42 -15.43
CA ARG A 91 -8.98 -10.22 -15.11
C ARG A 91 -10.28 -9.45 -15.32
N LEU A 92 -10.23 -8.14 -15.57
CA LEU A 92 -11.42 -7.33 -15.81
C LEU A 92 -12.04 -7.67 -17.16
N THR A 93 -13.30 -8.10 -17.14
CA THR A 93 -14.08 -8.41 -18.34
C THR A 93 -15.09 -7.32 -18.67
N ASP A 94 -15.67 -6.69 -17.66
CA ASP A 94 -16.62 -5.58 -17.80
C ASP A 94 -15.96 -4.22 -17.53
N PHE A 95 -15.89 -3.39 -18.56
CA PHE A 95 -15.31 -2.06 -18.52
C PHE A 95 -16.36 -0.95 -18.43
N THR A 96 -17.63 -1.30 -18.18
CA THR A 96 -18.72 -0.34 -18.00
C THR A 96 -18.45 0.55 -16.79
N PRO A 97 -18.29 1.87 -16.95
CA PRO A 97 -17.96 2.73 -15.83
C PRO A 97 -19.10 2.79 -14.80
N VAL A 98 -18.79 2.47 -13.55
CA VAL A 98 -19.74 2.62 -12.41
C VAL A 98 -19.61 3.97 -11.71
N THR A 99 -18.76 4.86 -12.24
CA THR A 99 -18.49 6.19 -11.67
C THR A 99 -18.56 7.24 -12.77
N HIS A 100 -18.80 8.50 -12.40
CA HIS A 100 -18.81 9.64 -13.31
C HIS A 100 -17.37 10.00 -13.74
N ILE A 101 -16.73 9.12 -14.51
CA ILE A 101 -15.40 9.37 -15.08
C ILE A 101 -15.52 10.15 -16.39
N LYS A 102 -14.51 10.99 -16.65
CA LYS A 102 -14.28 11.57 -17.97
C LYS A 102 -13.40 10.62 -18.78
N GLY A 103 -13.91 10.14 -19.89
CA GLY A 103 -13.25 9.18 -20.78
C GLY A 103 -13.57 7.73 -20.43
N GLU A 104 -12.83 6.81 -21.04
CA GLU A 104 -13.01 5.37 -20.88
C GLU A 104 -12.08 4.79 -19.81
N VAL A 105 -12.44 3.61 -19.30
CA VAL A 105 -11.54 2.79 -18.50
C VAL A 105 -10.38 2.32 -19.38
N ASN A 106 -9.14 2.38 -18.87
CA ASN A 106 -7.98 1.97 -19.63
C ASN A 106 -8.04 0.47 -19.97
N ARG A 107 -7.66 0.12 -21.21
CA ARG A 107 -7.59 -1.27 -21.69
C ARG A 107 -6.28 -1.96 -21.33
N GLU A 108 -5.39 -1.27 -20.63
CA GLU A 108 -4.09 -1.78 -20.17
C GLU A 108 -4.19 -2.50 -18.82
N GLY A 109 -5.39 -2.63 -18.23
CA GLY A 109 -5.60 -3.27 -16.94
C GLY A 109 -4.98 -2.51 -15.76
N ILE A 110 -4.50 -1.28 -15.96
CA ILE A 110 -3.80 -0.52 -14.92
C ILE A 110 -4.81 -0.06 -13.87
N ARG A 111 -4.61 -0.48 -12.63
CA ARG A 111 -5.46 -0.12 -11.49
C ARG A 111 -4.65 0.28 -10.26
N LYS A 112 -5.31 1.00 -9.36
CA LYS A 112 -4.84 1.17 -7.99
C LYS A 112 -5.20 -0.07 -7.16
N MET A 113 -4.40 -0.36 -6.15
CA MET A 113 -4.76 -1.38 -5.16
C MET A 113 -6.00 -0.94 -4.36
N THR A 114 -6.83 -1.91 -3.94
CA THR A 114 -8.03 -1.67 -3.13
C THR A 114 -7.66 -1.33 -1.67
N PRO A 115 -8.60 -0.78 -0.87
CA PRO A 115 -8.37 -0.60 0.57
C PRO A 115 -8.05 -1.90 1.31
N ARG A 116 -8.63 -3.04 0.88
CA ARG A 116 -8.31 -4.36 1.46
C ARG A 116 -6.87 -4.77 1.13
N GLU A 117 -6.44 -4.61 -0.11
CA GLU A 117 -5.05 -4.88 -0.51
C GLU A 117 -4.05 -3.98 0.24
N TRP A 118 -4.40 -2.71 0.50
CA TRP A 118 -3.62 -1.81 1.36
C TRP A 118 -3.61 -2.25 2.83
N ALA A 119 -4.72 -2.78 3.34
CA ALA A 119 -4.80 -3.31 4.70
C ALA A 119 -3.89 -4.55 4.84
N ARG A 120 -3.92 -5.48 3.86
CA ARG A 120 -3.01 -6.62 3.80
C ARG A 120 -1.55 -6.18 3.72
N LEU A 121 -1.25 -5.14 2.94
CA LEU A 121 0.11 -4.57 2.87
C LEU A 121 0.60 -4.03 4.23
N GLN A 122 -0.27 -3.43 5.02
CA GLN A 122 0.05 -3.01 6.40
C GLN A 122 0.02 -4.17 7.41
N GLY A 123 -0.33 -5.38 6.98
CA GLY A 123 -0.42 -6.58 7.82
C GLY A 123 -1.67 -6.65 8.69
N PHE A 124 -2.74 -5.94 8.34
CA PHE A 124 -4.05 -6.15 8.95
C PHE A 124 -4.63 -7.49 8.49
N PRO A 125 -5.35 -8.23 9.37
CA PRO A 125 -5.99 -9.47 8.99
C PRO A 125 -7.13 -9.22 7.99
N ASP A 126 -7.46 -10.23 7.18
CA ASP A 126 -8.57 -10.16 6.22
C ASP A 126 -9.94 -9.93 6.87
N THR A 127 -10.06 -10.31 8.15
CA THR A 127 -11.25 -10.04 8.98
C THR A 127 -11.36 -8.58 9.44
N TYR A 128 -10.34 -7.74 9.25
CA TYR A 128 -10.36 -6.35 9.67
C TYR A 128 -11.43 -5.55 8.92
N ILE A 129 -12.33 -4.89 9.64
CA ILE A 129 -13.47 -4.20 9.04
C ILE A 129 -13.04 -2.83 8.49
N LEU A 130 -13.43 -2.53 7.26
CA LEU A 130 -13.12 -1.27 6.57
C LEU A 130 -14.43 -0.50 6.27
N PRO A 131 -15.02 0.19 7.26
CA PRO A 131 -16.40 0.69 7.18
C PRO A 131 -16.56 2.03 6.45
N LEU A 132 -15.45 2.69 6.12
CA LEU A 132 -15.45 4.03 5.53
C LEU A 132 -15.34 3.98 4.01
N ALA A 133 -15.62 5.12 3.36
CA ALA A 133 -15.37 5.28 1.93
C ALA A 133 -13.87 5.15 1.62
N ASP A 134 -13.54 4.64 0.43
CA ASP A 134 -12.17 4.37 -0.04
C ASP A 134 -11.21 5.54 0.24
N THR A 135 -11.63 6.79 0.01
CA THR A 135 -10.81 7.99 0.24
C THR A 135 -10.31 8.10 1.68
N HIS A 136 -11.19 7.83 2.66
CA HIS A 136 -10.82 7.86 4.07
C HIS A 136 -9.97 6.66 4.46
N LEU A 137 -10.28 5.48 3.91
CA LEU A 137 -9.50 4.26 4.15
C LEU A 137 -8.07 4.41 3.63
N TYR A 138 -7.86 4.91 2.41
CA TYR A 138 -6.50 5.17 1.90
C TYR A 138 -5.72 6.14 2.80
N LYS A 139 -6.39 7.15 3.35
CA LYS A 139 -5.76 8.09 4.29
C LYS A 139 -5.41 7.41 5.62
N GLN A 140 -6.30 6.60 6.17
CA GLN A 140 -6.04 5.89 7.42
C GLN A 140 -4.91 4.87 7.25
N LEU A 141 -4.96 4.06 6.19
CA LEU A 141 -3.96 3.03 5.91
C LEU A 141 -2.60 3.64 5.53
N GLY A 142 -2.58 4.75 4.78
CA GLY A 142 -1.35 5.47 4.44
C GLY A 142 -0.71 6.22 5.62
N ASN A 143 -1.46 6.51 6.68
CA ASN A 143 -0.96 7.04 7.94
C ASN A 143 -0.74 5.95 9.01
N SER A 144 -1.07 4.71 8.69
CA SER A 144 -0.93 3.61 9.64
C SER A 144 0.50 3.12 9.72
N VAL A 145 0.77 2.35 10.76
CA VAL A 145 2.01 1.63 10.98
C VAL A 145 1.81 0.17 10.59
N THR A 146 2.88 -0.49 10.17
CA THR A 146 2.84 -1.90 9.78
C THR A 146 2.66 -2.77 11.02
N VAL A 147 1.55 -3.50 11.08
CA VAL A 147 1.10 -4.27 12.25
C VAL A 147 2.15 -5.29 12.71
N PRO A 148 2.75 -6.12 11.82
CA PRO A 148 3.81 -7.06 12.21
C PRO A 148 5.02 -6.39 12.89
N VAL A 149 5.41 -5.21 12.43
CA VAL A 149 6.58 -4.48 12.98
C VAL A 149 6.28 -4.03 14.40
N ILE A 150 5.12 -3.41 14.62
CA ILE A 150 4.72 -2.96 15.96
C ILE A 150 4.51 -4.14 16.89
N SER A 151 3.93 -5.24 16.42
CA SER A 151 3.76 -6.46 17.21
C SER A 151 5.11 -7.04 17.65
N ALA A 152 6.10 -7.10 16.75
CA ALA A 152 7.43 -7.60 17.08
C ALA A 152 8.15 -6.71 18.10
N ILE A 153 8.00 -5.38 17.98
CA ILE A 153 8.54 -4.44 18.97
C ILE A 153 7.83 -4.62 20.31
N ALA A 154 6.50 -4.76 20.32
CA ALA A 154 5.67 -4.96 21.50
C ALA A 154 6.10 -6.19 22.30
N GLU A 155 6.40 -7.31 21.64
CA GLU A 155 6.89 -8.51 22.33
C GLU A 155 8.24 -8.29 22.99
N LYS A 156 9.16 -7.53 22.37
CA LYS A 156 10.42 -7.15 23.02
C LYS A 156 10.21 -6.25 24.23
N ILE A 157 9.22 -5.36 24.21
CA ILE A 157 8.87 -4.57 25.40
C ILE A 157 8.38 -5.48 26.51
N LYS A 158 7.49 -6.43 26.18
CA LYS A 158 6.90 -7.36 27.13
C LYS A 158 7.95 -8.25 27.78
N GLU A 159 8.92 -8.77 27.02
CA GLU A 159 10.05 -9.53 27.58
C GLU A 159 10.77 -8.75 28.68
N VAL A 160 11.03 -7.45 28.46
CA VAL A 160 11.65 -6.59 29.49
C VAL A 160 10.73 -6.44 30.70
N LEU A 161 9.47 -6.09 30.51
CA LEU A 161 8.54 -5.81 31.61
C LEU A 161 8.17 -7.04 32.46
N MET A 162 8.27 -8.25 31.89
CA MET A 162 7.98 -9.51 32.60
C MET A 162 9.21 -10.10 33.32
N ASN A 163 10.40 -9.61 33.01
CA ASN A 163 11.66 -10.01 33.65
C ASN A 163 12.08 -9.04 34.79
N VAL A 164 11.24 -8.04 35.10
CA VAL A 164 11.37 -7.10 36.22
C VAL A 164 10.66 -7.63 37.45
#